data_AF-A0A7Y4VS07-F1
#
_entry.id   AF-A0A7Y4VS07-F1
#
_cell.length_a   1.000
_cell.length_b   1.000
_cell.length_c   1.000
_cell.angle_alpha   90.00
_cell.angle_beta   90.00
_cell.angle_gamma   90.00
#
_symmetry.space_group_name_H-M   'P 1'
#
loop_
_entity.id
_entity.type
_entity.pdbx_description
1 polymer ?
#
loop_
_entity_poly.entity_id
_entity_poly.type
_entity_poly.pdbx_seq_one_letter_code
_entity_poly.pdbx_strand_id
1 'polypeptide(L)'
;MAQENPDNQPIQLNLRIENPPRFFLFMAILLLGSILIRNLWVSDDSFITMRFIDNFLHGYGLVWNVGERVQAFTHPLWLFVVLPFARIFKDPLYALYVPPLITSLTAIYLFLSNFAKTTRTITIATIALGGSMAFMDYSSSGLENPLTHLLLVIFFIVFLREDSSLIRKLFRLSLLMALGALNRLDTALFFLPALVYQFWQCRAQLRPAIKAVLTGFLPLILWEIFATFYYGFPFPNTFYTKAQTGLDTFYLLKQGAAYFTNSIHWDTFTLGAGLLGLISVGLQRDAKRILIAVGMIFYACYVLWIGGDFMSGRFFSGIFLTGLVLLLTYDPSPTFGLIPSNYYYLGLVLLLILGLSAERPPILMRGDQFGSPDDQYGIANEKYYYFGANGWTNHFKYNTKFNLGVEGDEARKAGISPIDQNVIGFFGYYVGPNIYIIDSHALADPLRAHLPVIGPSRVGHYERAMPLGYRETITNRFAKNEIVNPYLKLYYDNLMIVIRGDLFAPGRIREIINFNLGAYDDLIKRYLDSPEPR
;
A
#
# COMPACT_ATOMS: atom_id res chain seq x y z
N MET A 1 63.87 -37.90 9.73
CA MET A 1 62.83 -36.95 10.17
C MET A 1 62.55 -36.01 9.02
N ALA A 2 61.28 -35.77 8.75
CA ALA A 2 60.71 -35.36 7.47
C ALA A 2 61.28 -34.05 6.89
N GLN A 3 61.52 -34.04 5.58
CA GLN A 3 61.64 -32.82 4.77
C GLN A 3 60.26 -32.14 4.75
N GLU A 4 60.19 -30.92 5.26
CA GLU A 4 59.00 -30.07 5.12
C GLU A 4 58.76 -29.79 3.64
N ASN A 5 57.58 -30.17 3.17
CA ASN A 5 57.11 -29.96 1.81
C ASN A 5 56.88 -28.44 1.58
N PRO A 6 57.61 -27.79 0.65
CA PRO A 6 57.50 -26.34 0.43
C PRO A 6 56.15 -25.88 -0.17
N ASP A 7 55.29 -26.81 -0.55
CA ASP A 7 53.98 -26.52 -1.16
C ASP A 7 52.83 -26.29 -0.16
N ASN A 8 53.12 -26.22 1.15
CA ASN A 8 52.11 -26.01 2.19
C ASN A 8 52.03 -24.56 2.69
N GLN A 9 52.34 -23.57 1.85
CA GLN A 9 52.02 -22.18 2.19
C GLN A 9 50.50 -21.99 2.13
N PRO A 10 49.84 -21.62 3.25
CA PRO A 10 48.41 -21.33 3.22
C PRO A 10 48.19 -20.22 2.20
N ILE A 11 47.27 -20.44 1.26
CA ILE A 11 46.85 -19.41 0.29
C ILE A 11 46.38 -18.20 1.10
N GLN A 12 47.25 -17.19 1.24
CA GLN A 12 46.88 -15.92 1.85
C GLN A 12 46.02 -15.18 0.86
N LEU A 13 44.71 -15.38 0.96
CA LEU A 13 43.69 -14.57 0.30
C LEU A 13 43.75 -13.15 0.88
N ASN A 14 44.68 -12.35 0.38
CA ASN A 14 44.78 -10.92 0.67
C ASN A 14 43.69 -10.16 -0.11
N LEU A 15 42.44 -10.30 0.33
CA LEU A 15 41.32 -9.50 -0.16
C LEU A 15 41.47 -8.05 0.35
N ARG A 16 42.09 -7.20 -0.46
CA ARG A 16 42.21 -5.77 -0.15
C ARG A 16 40.96 -5.04 -0.64
N ILE A 17 40.11 -4.63 0.30
CA ILE A 17 38.89 -3.85 0.00
C ILE A 17 39.28 -2.37 -0.10
N GLU A 18 39.41 -1.85 -1.32
CA GLU A 18 39.83 -0.46 -1.57
C GLU A 18 38.79 0.58 -1.09
N ASN A 19 37.50 0.25 -1.17
CA ASN A 19 36.41 1.12 -0.71
C ASN A 19 35.41 0.34 0.14
N PRO A 20 35.67 0.21 1.47
CA PRO A 20 34.82 -0.57 2.35
C PRO A 20 33.34 -0.16 2.34
N PRO A 21 32.97 1.14 2.36
CA PRO A 21 31.56 1.53 2.26
C PRO A 21 30.87 1.04 0.98
N ARG A 22 31.53 1.15 -0.19
CA ARG A 22 30.96 0.64 -1.45
C ARG A 22 30.82 -0.88 -1.44
N PHE A 23 31.82 -1.59 -0.95
CA PHE A 23 31.75 -3.05 -0.83
C PHE A 23 30.59 -3.49 0.08
N PHE A 24 30.45 -2.87 1.26
CA PHE A 24 29.35 -3.15 2.18
C PHE A 24 27.99 -2.76 1.61
N LEU A 25 27.90 -1.70 0.81
CA LEU A 25 26.67 -1.35 0.09
C LEU A 25 26.27 -2.48 -0.87
N PHE A 26 27.18 -2.98 -1.70
CA PHE A 26 26.87 -4.10 -2.60
C PHE A 26 26.47 -5.36 -1.85
N MET A 27 27.19 -5.71 -0.78
CA MET A 27 26.85 -6.85 0.07
C MET A 27 25.49 -6.69 0.74
N ALA A 28 25.14 -5.48 1.20
CA ALA A 28 23.84 -5.18 1.77
C ALA A 28 22.71 -5.35 0.75
N ILE A 29 22.90 -4.89 -0.50
CA ILE A 29 21.91 -5.08 -1.58
C ILE A 29 21.74 -6.55 -1.91
N LEU A 30 22.82 -7.32 -2.00
CA LEU A 30 22.75 -8.76 -2.25
C LEU A 30 22.03 -9.48 -1.11
N LEU A 31 22.37 -9.18 0.14
CA LEU A 31 21.74 -9.77 1.31
C LEU A 31 20.26 -9.43 1.39
N LEU A 32 19.89 -8.14 1.39
CA LEU A 32 18.49 -7.71 1.45
C LEU A 32 17.69 -8.21 0.24
N GLY A 33 18.29 -8.21 -0.96
CA GLY A 33 17.67 -8.76 -2.16
C GLY A 33 17.39 -10.26 -2.03
N SER A 34 18.32 -11.03 -1.46
CA SER A 34 18.09 -12.45 -1.19
C SER A 34 17.00 -12.70 -0.15
N ILE A 35 16.94 -11.90 0.92
CA ILE A 35 15.88 -11.98 1.92
C ILE A 35 14.54 -11.61 1.27
N LEU A 36 14.51 -10.56 0.43
CA LEU A 36 13.32 -10.11 -0.28
C LEU A 36 12.78 -11.19 -1.21
N ILE A 37 13.62 -11.79 -2.07
CA ILE A 37 13.22 -12.87 -2.97
C ILE A 37 12.67 -14.07 -2.19
N ARG A 38 13.30 -14.43 -1.06
CA ARG A 38 12.83 -15.52 -0.21
C ARG A 38 11.50 -15.23 0.48
N ASN A 39 11.18 -13.95 0.68
CA ASN A 39 9.96 -13.49 1.35
C ASN A 39 8.88 -12.99 0.39
N LEU A 40 9.15 -12.97 -0.91
CA LEU A 40 8.27 -12.38 -1.91
C LEU A 40 6.97 -13.19 -2.03
N TRP A 41 5.85 -12.49 -1.94
CA TRP A 41 4.50 -13.06 -1.85
C TRP A 41 3.47 -12.18 -2.57
N VAL A 42 2.28 -12.72 -2.81
CA VAL A 42 1.22 -11.95 -3.45
C VAL A 42 -0.08 -12.12 -2.69
N SER A 43 -0.66 -10.99 -2.29
CA SER A 43 -1.95 -10.89 -1.59
C SER A 43 -3.13 -11.00 -2.54
N ASP A 44 -4.30 -11.38 -2.02
CA ASP A 44 -5.55 -11.38 -2.79
C ASP A 44 -5.89 -9.98 -3.33
N ASP A 45 -5.82 -8.94 -2.49
CA ASP A 45 -6.08 -7.55 -2.86
C ASP A 45 -5.35 -7.09 -4.12
N SER A 46 -4.12 -7.56 -4.35
CA SER A 46 -3.35 -7.19 -5.55
C SER A 46 -3.96 -7.72 -6.85
N PHE A 47 -4.70 -8.83 -6.78
CA PHE A 47 -5.44 -9.35 -7.93
C PHE A 47 -6.69 -8.54 -8.26
N ILE A 48 -7.15 -7.66 -7.36
CA ILE A 48 -8.16 -6.67 -7.71
C ILE A 48 -7.64 -5.81 -8.87
N THR A 49 -6.46 -5.23 -8.69
CA THR A 49 -5.78 -4.42 -9.70
C THR A 49 -5.43 -5.22 -10.96
N MET A 50 -5.03 -6.49 -10.81
CA MET A 50 -4.79 -7.35 -11.99
C MET A 50 -6.01 -7.55 -12.86
N ARG A 51 -7.22 -7.69 -12.30
CA ARG A 51 -8.44 -7.80 -13.13
C ARG A 51 -8.73 -6.51 -13.88
N PHE A 52 -8.49 -5.34 -13.29
CA PHE A 52 -8.60 -4.06 -14.01
C PHE A 52 -7.62 -3.99 -15.17
N ILE A 53 -6.37 -4.41 -14.94
CA ILE A 53 -5.34 -4.45 -15.99
C ILE A 53 -5.73 -5.44 -17.09
N ASP A 54 -6.19 -6.64 -16.73
CA ASP A 54 -6.62 -7.66 -17.70
C ASP A 54 -7.80 -7.17 -18.55
N ASN A 55 -8.81 -6.58 -17.91
CA ASN A 55 -9.95 -5.99 -18.60
C ASN A 55 -9.54 -4.85 -19.55
N PHE A 56 -8.60 -4.00 -19.12
CA PHE A 56 -8.10 -2.92 -19.94
C PHE A 56 -7.31 -3.43 -21.16
N LEU A 57 -6.43 -4.42 -20.96
CA LEU A 57 -5.65 -5.04 -22.03
C LEU A 57 -6.52 -5.78 -23.06
N HIS A 58 -7.68 -6.30 -22.65
CA HIS A 58 -8.66 -6.93 -23.54
C HIS A 58 -9.71 -5.96 -24.13
N GLY A 59 -9.61 -4.66 -23.84
CA GLY A 59 -10.46 -3.63 -24.44
C GLY A 59 -11.80 -3.39 -23.73
N TYR A 60 -12.03 -3.97 -22.55
CA TYR A 60 -13.24 -3.73 -21.75
C TYR A 60 -13.20 -2.43 -20.96
N GLY A 61 -12.02 -1.78 -20.90
CA GLY A 61 -11.79 -0.57 -20.11
C GLY A 61 -11.25 -0.87 -18.71
N LEU A 62 -11.01 0.19 -17.93
CA LEU A 62 -10.54 0.08 -16.54
C LEU A 62 -11.74 -0.21 -15.62
N VAL A 63 -12.24 -1.44 -15.67
CA VAL A 63 -13.45 -1.86 -14.95
C VAL A 63 -13.24 -3.15 -14.18
N TRP A 64 -14.00 -3.36 -13.10
CA TRP A 64 -14.05 -4.63 -12.37
C TRP A 64 -15.02 -5.61 -13.04
N ASN A 65 -16.31 -5.28 -13.04
CA ASN A 65 -17.34 -5.97 -13.79
C ASN A 65 -17.49 -5.30 -15.17
N VAL A 66 -17.45 -6.08 -16.24
CA VAL A 66 -17.59 -5.54 -17.60
C VAL A 66 -18.95 -4.86 -17.76
N GLY A 67 -18.93 -3.64 -18.29
CA GLY A 67 -20.10 -2.80 -18.46
C GLY A 67 -20.33 -1.81 -17.31
N GLU A 68 -19.62 -1.91 -16.18
CA GLU A 68 -19.74 -0.99 -15.05
C GLU A 68 -18.44 -0.26 -14.75
N ARG A 69 -18.49 1.07 -14.75
CA ARG A 69 -17.35 1.91 -14.42
C ARG A 69 -17.34 2.20 -12.93
N VAL A 70 -16.60 1.38 -12.20
CA VAL A 70 -16.37 1.52 -10.76
C VAL A 70 -14.88 1.38 -10.48
N GLN A 71 -14.30 2.33 -9.76
CA GLN A 71 -12.88 2.29 -9.39
C GLN A 71 -12.70 1.57 -8.05
N ALA A 72 -12.37 0.28 -8.05
CA ALA A 72 -12.10 -0.46 -6.81
C ALA A 72 -10.63 -0.36 -6.34
N PHE A 73 -9.69 -0.05 -7.24
CA PHE A 73 -8.28 0.16 -6.88
C PHE A 73 -8.04 1.58 -6.33
N THR A 74 -7.11 1.71 -5.38
CA THR A 74 -6.78 2.98 -4.69
C THR A 74 -5.46 3.60 -5.14
N HIS A 75 -4.75 2.94 -6.06
CA HIS A 75 -3.36 3.22 -6.41
C HIS A 75 -3.15 3.29 -7.93
N PRO A 76 -3.73 4.29 -8.63
CA PRO A 76 -3.59 4.48 -10.06
C PRO A 76 -2.14 4.41 -10.56
N LEU A 77 -1.20 5.04 -9.84
CA LEU A 77 0.20 5.03 -10.25
C LEU A 77 0.79 3.61 -10.24
N TRP A 78 0.48 2.82 -9.20
CA TRP A 78 0.92 1.42 -9.12
C TRP A 78 0.30 0.55 -10.21
N LEU A 79 -0.98 0.75 -10.53
CA LEU A 79 -1.64 0.07 -11.64
C LEU A 79 -0.85 0.26 -12.94
N PHE A 80 -0.48 1.49 -13.28
CA PHE A 80 0.29 1.78 -14.49
C PHE A 80 1.73 1.28 -14.45
N VAL A 81 2.31 1.11 -13.26
CA VAL A 81 3.63 0.45 -13.10
C VAL A 81 3.51 -1.05 -13.40
N VAL A 82 2.44 -1.72 -12.95
CA VAL A 82 2.24 -3.17 -13.15
C VAL A 82 1.78 -3.50 -14.58
N LEU A 83 0.97 -2.64 -15.20
CA LEU A 83 0.38 -2.83 -16.53
C LEU A 83 1.35 -3.33 -17.63
N PRO A 84 2.54 -2.71 -17.85
CA PRO A 84 3.46 -3.22 -18.87
C PRO A 84 3.97 -4.63 -18.59
N PHE A 85 4.13 -5.01 -17.31
CA PHE A 85 4.57 -6.35 -16.94
C PHE A 85 3.45 -7.38 -17.14
N ALA A 86 2.20 -7.04 -16.84
CA ALA A 86 1.05 -7.88 -17.16
C ALA A 86 0.87 -8.13 -18.66
N ARG A 87 1.32 -7.21 -19.51
CA ARG A 87 1.34 -7.40 -20.97
C ARG A 87 2.45 -8.33 -21.45
N ILE A 88 3.56 -8.40 -20.71
CA ILE A 88 4.76 -9.19 -21.05
C ILE A 88 4.65 -10.62 -20.51
N PHE A 89 4.27 -10.77 -19.24
CA PHE A 89 4.17 -12.06 -18.59
C PHE A 89 2.80 -12.70 -18.82
N LYS A 90 2.80 -13.97 -19.25
CA LYS A 90 1.57 -14.76 -19.36
C LYS A 90 1.01 -15.17 -18.01
N ASP A 91 1.89 -15.30 -17.02
CA ASP A 91 1.54 -15.67 -15.66
C ASP A 91 1.34 -14.40 -14.82
N PRO A 92 0.13 -14.18 -14.27
CA PRO A 92 -0.17 -12.98 -13.50
C PRO A 92 0.70 -12.82 -12.25
N LEU A 93 1.20 -13.91 -11.66
CA LEU A 93 2.04 -13.81 -10.48
C LEU A 93 3.37 -13.15 -10.80
N TYR A 94 4.00 -13.46 -11.94
CA TYR A 94 5.23 -12.77 -12.34
C TYR A 94 5.02 -11.29 -12.65
N ALA A 95 3.85 -10.93 -13.17
CA ALA A 95 3.46 -9.52 -13.32
C ALA A 95 3.34 -8.79 -11.98
N LEU A 96 3.08 -9.52 -10.88
CA LEU A 96 3.03 -8.99 -9.52
C LEU A 96 4.31 -9.23 -8.69
N TYR A 97 5.22 -10.07 -9.16
CA TYR A 97 6.50 -10.33 -8.49
C TYR A 97 7.60 -9.36 -8.93
N VAL A 98 7.71 -9.15 -10.24
CA VAL A 98 8.83 -8.40 -10.83
C VAL A 98 8.78 -6.90 -10.52
N PRO A 99 7.64 -6.19 -10.63
CA PRO A 99 7.61 -4.76 -10.34
C PRO A 99 7.94 -4.43 -8.87
N PRO A 100 7.38 -5.11 -7.84
CA PRO A 100 7.80 -4.93 -6.45
C PRO A 100 9.29 -5.18 -6.25
N LEU A 101 9.84 -6.25 -6.83
CA LEU A 101 11.25 -6.58 -6.67
C LEU A 101 12.16 -5.46 -7.19
N ILE A 102 11.93 -4.99 -8.41
CA ILE A 102 12.71 -3.90 -9.02
C ILE A 102 12.57 -2.61 -8.21
N THR A 103 11.33 -2.27 -7.83
CA THR A 103 11.03 -1.02 -7.11
C THR A 103 11.65 -1.02 -5.72
N SER A 104 11.52 -2.13 -4.97
CA SER A 104 12.09 -2.29 -3.63
C SER A 104 13.62 -2.31 -3.65
N LEU A 105 14.26 -3.02 -4.59
CA LEU A 105 15.71 -2.99 -4.74
C LEU A 105 16.22 -1.57 -5.05
N THR A 106 15.48 -0.83 -5.88
CA THR A 106 15.79 0.58 -6.18
C THR A 106 15.63 1.45 -4.93
N ALA A 107 14.56 1.27 -4.16
CA ALA A 107 14.33 1.99 -2.92
C ALA A 107 15.45 1.72 -1.89
N ILE A 108 15.82 0.46 -1.69
CA ILE A 108 16.90 0.05 -0.77
C ILE A 108 18.24 0.64 -1.23
N TYR A 109 18.56 0.56 -2.53
CA TYR A 109 19.79 1.14 -3.08
C TYR A 109 19.87 2.64 -2.84
N LEU A 110 18.82 3.38 -3.18
CA LEU A 110 18.76 4.83 -2.98
C LEU A 110 18.81 5.19 -1.49
N PHE A 111 18.13 4.42 -0.63
CA PHE A 111 18.13 4.61 0.81
C PHE A 111 19.55 4.46 1.38
N LEU A 112 20.20 3.32 1.14
CA LEU A 112 21.52 3.03 1.68
C LEU A 112 22.57 4.02 1.15
N SER A 113 22.57 4.29 -0.16
CA SER A 113 23.55 5.21 -0.77
C SER A 113 23.40 6.67 -0.30
N ASN A 114 22.21 7.09 0.14
CA ASN A 114 21.95 8.48 0.56
C ASN A 114 21.99 8.69 2.07
N PHE A 115 21.54 7.71 2.87
CA PHE A 115 21.43 7.87 4.33
C PHE A 115 22.49 7.06 5.11
N ALA A 116 23.07 6.00 4.53
CA ALA A 116 24.07 5.17 5.18
C ALA A 116 25.47 5.37 4.55
N LYS A 117 26.22 6.37 5.03
CA LYS A 117 27.50 6.79 4.43
C LYS A 117 28.73 5.99 4.86
N THR A 118 28.67 5.37 6.03
CA THR A 118 29.79 4.60 6.60
C THR A 118 29.46 3.11 6.63
N THR A 119 30.48 2.26 6.69
CA THR A 119 30.32 0.81 6.90
C THR A 119 29.40 0.52 8.09
N ARG A 120 29.54 1.26 9.19
CA ARG A 120 28.72 1.10 10.40
C ARG A 120 27.24 1.37 10.14
N THR A 121 26.95 2.53 9.54
CA THR A 121 25.57 2.91 9.20
C THR A 121 24.95 1.99 8.16
N ILE A 122 25.75 1.47 7.21
CA ILE A 122 25.27 0.49 6.22
C ILE A 122 24.89 -0.81 6.92
N THR A 123 25.73 -1.33 7.81
CA THR A 123 25.42 -2.54 8.59
C THR A 123 24.17 -2.36 9.45
N ILE A 124 24.05 -1.25 10.19
CA ILE A 124 22.85 -0.95 10.99
C ILE A 124 21.61 -0.89 10.10
N ALA A 125 21.66 -0.13 9.00
CA ALA A 125 20.54 0.00 8.08
C ALA A 125 20.16 -1.35 7.45
N THR A 126 21.14 -2.19 7.13
CA THR A 126 20.92 -3.53 6.56
C THR A 126 20.20 -4.44 7.54
N ILE A 127 20.66 -4.49 8.79
CA ILE A 127 19.99 -5.26 9.85
C ILE A 127 18.59 -4.71 10.09
N ALA A 128 18.44 -3.39 10.12
CA ALA A 128 17.15 -2.78 10.36
C ALA A 128 16.12 -3.05 9.26
N LEU A 129 16.49 -2.83 8.01
CA LEU A 129 15.63 -3.09 6.86
C LEU A 129 15.26 -4.59 6.79
N GLY A 130 16.21 -5.49 7.01
CA GLY A 130 15.95 -6.94 6.99
C GLY A 130 15.22 -7.48 8.22
N GLY A 131 15.23 -6.75 9.33
CA GLY A 131 14.60 -7.12 10.60
C GLY A 131 13.16 -6.63 10.75
N SER A 132 12.76 -5.58 10.02
CA SER A 132 11.37 -5.09 10.02
C SER A 132 10.50 -6.01 9.16
N MET A 133 9.53 -6.70 9.80
CA MET A 133 8.52 -7.49 9.10
C MET A 133 7.66 -6.58 8.22
N ALA A 134 7.18 -5.45 8.77
CA ALA A 134 6.37 -4.49 8.02
C ALA A 134 7.06 -3.99 6.75
N PHE A 135 8.37 -3.69 6.80
CA PHE A 135 9.11 -3.29 5.61
C PHE A 135 9.28 -4.46 4.64
N MET A 136 9.77 -5.61 5.09
CA MET A 136 10.10 -6.72 4.19
C MET A 136 8.86 -7.34 3.53
N ASP A 137 7.78 -7.53 4.27
CA ASP A 137 6.56 -8.15 3.76
C ASP A 137 5.87 -7.24 2.75
N TYR A 138 5.76 -5.94 3.03
CA TYR A 138 5.13 -5.00 2.11
C TYR A 138 6.09 -4.43 1.07
N SER A 139 7.39 -4.76 1.12
CA SER A 139 8.30 -4.58 -0.02
C SER A 139 8.01 -5.59 -1.14
N SER A 140 7.12 -6.56 -0.91
CA SER A 140 6.98 -7.70 -1.81
C SER A 140 5.63 -8.42 -1.74
N SER A 141 4.50 -7.69 -1.60
CA SER A 141 3.14 -8.25 -1.43
C SER A 141 2.22 -8.19 -2.68
N GLY A 142 2.73 -7.69 -3.81
CA GLY A 142 1.95 -7.33 -5.00
C GLY A 142 1.21 -5.98 -4.92
N LEU A 143 1.16 -5.38 -3.73
CA LEU A 143 0.54 -4.08 -3.46
C LEU A 143 1.48 -2.91 -3.75
N GLU A 144 0.98 -1.69 -3.60
CA GLU A 144 1.63 -0.44 -3.96
C GLU A 144 2.74 0.04 -3.00
N ASN A 145 2.90 -0.63 -1.85
CA ASN A 145 3.86 -0.29 -0.80
C ASN A 145 5.33 -0.12 -1.30
N PRO A 146 5.89 -0.96 -2.19
CA PRO A 146 7.24 -0.77 -2.73
C PRO A 146 7.44 0.60 -3.37
N LEU A 147 6.43 1.08 -4.11
CA LEU A 147 6.48 2.39 -4.74
C LEU A 147 6.33 3.51 -3.71
N THR A 148 5.52 3.31 -2.67
CA THR A 148 5.44 4.23 -1.53
C THR A 148 6.80 4.38 -0.86
N HIS A 149 7.52 3.28 -0.62
CA HIS A 149 8.88 3.32 -0.04
C HIS A 149 9.83 4.10 -0.94
N LEU A 150 9.85 3.79 -2.24
CA LEU A 150 10.69 4.49 -3.21
C LEU A 150 10.41 6.00 -3.24
N LEU A 151 9.14 6.40 -3.27
CA LEU A 151 8.74 7.81 -3.30
C LEU A 151 9.09 8.54 -2.00
N LEU A 152 8.92 7.90 -0.83
CA LEU A 152 9.37 8.45 0.45
C LEU A 152 10.89 8.69 0.46
N VAL A 153 11.67 7.71 0.00
CA VAL A 153 13.14 7.83 -0.09
C VAL A 153 13.54 8.99 -0.99
N ILE A 154 13.00 9.06 -2.21
CA ILE A 154 13.31 10.14 -3.15
C ILE A 154 12.88 11.50 -2.60
N PHE A 155 11.70 11.57 -1.96
CA PHE A 155 11.22 12.80 -1.33
C PHE A 155 12.18 13.29 -0.24
N PHE A 156 12.60 12.42 0.68
CA PHE A 156 13.52 12.82 1.75
C PHE A 156 14.91 13.18 1.22
N ILE A 157 15.41 12.51 0.18
CA ILE A 157 16.65 12.90 -0.51
C ILE A 157 16.55 14.33 -1.05
N VAL A 158 15.46 14.65 -1.78
CA VAL A 158 15.26 15.99 -2.36
C VAL A 158 15.03 17.04 -1.27
N PHE A 159 14.28 16.70 -0.22
CA PHE A 159 13.95 17.64 0.86
C PHE A 159 15.17 17.99 1.72
N LEU A 160 16.00 17.00 2.06
CA LEU A 160 17.18 17.21 2.92
C LEU A 160 18.31 17.89 2.15
N ARG A 161 18.46 17.62 0.85
CA ARG A 161 19.48 18.25 0.00
C ARG A 161 19.33 19.77 -0.06
N GLU A 162 20.46 20.48 0.03
CA GLU A 162 20.50 21.91 -0.28
C GLU A 162 20.49 22.12 -1.80
N ASP A 163 19.57 22.96 -2.27
CA ASP A 163 19.39 23.29 -3.69
C ASP A 163 19.54 24.80 -3.87
N SER A 164 20.21 25.20 -4.95
CA SER A 164 20.38 26.63 -5.31
C SER A 164 19.07 27.30 -5.76
N SER A 165 18.07 26.53 -6.20
CA SER A 165 16.77 27.04 -6.66
C SER A 165 15.62 26.51 -5.82
N LEU A 166 15.08 27.38 -4.95
CA LEU A 166 13.94 27.06 -4.08
C LEU A 166 12.67 26.69 -4.87
N ILE A 167 12.43 27.33 -6.02
CA ILE A 167 11.26 27.07 -6.87
C ILE A 167 11.37 25.69 -7.55
N ARG A 168 12.57 25.31 -8.03
CA ARG A 168 12.78 23.98 -8.63
C ARG A 168 12.61 22.89 -7.59
N LYS A 169 13.10 23.11 -6.37
CA LYS A 169 12.90 22.20 -5.25
C LYS A 169 11.42 22.08 -4.90
N LEU A 170 10.68 23.19 -4.82
CA LEU A 170 9.24 23.20 -4.58
C LEU A 170 8.46 22.42 -5.65
N PHE A 171 8.79 22.58 -6.93
CA PHE A 171 8.21 21.80 -8.02
C PHE A 171 8.44 20.29 -7.82
N ARG A 172 9.69 19.88 -7.56
CA ARG A 172 10.04 18.46 -7.35
C ARG A 172 9.30 17.86 -6.16
N LEU A 173 9.22 18.57 -5.03
CA LEU A 173 8.49 18.10 -3.86
C LEU A 173 6.98 18.03 -4.11
N SER A 174 6.42 19.00 -4.85
CA SER A 174 5.01 18.98 -5.26
C SER A 174 4.70 17.79 -6.16
N LEU A 175 5.57 17.52 -7.14
CA LEU A 175 5.46 16.37 -8.04
C LEU A 175 5.55 15.05 -7.27
N LEU A 176 6.52 14.90 -6.37
CA LEU A 176 6.67 13.69 -5.55
C LEU A 176 5.48 13.47 -4.61
N MET A 177 4.93 14.53 -4.02
CA MET A 177 3.70 14.43 -3.22
C MET A 177 2.50 14.04 -4.08
N ALA A 178 2.36 14.58 -5.29
CA ALA A 178 1.29 14.21 -6.22
C ALA A 178 1.39 12.75 -6.67
N LEU A 179 2.60 12.28 -7.01
CA LEU A 179 2.86 10.86 -7.33
C LEU A 179 2.63 9.97 -6.10
N GLY A 180 3.02 10.43 -4.92
CA GLY A 180 2.73 9.78 -3.64
C GLY A 180 1.22 9.61 -3.44
N ALA A 181 0.44 10.68 -3.63
CA ALA A 181 -1.01 10.67 -3.51
C ALA A 181 -1.68 9.74 -4.55
N LEU A 182 -1.19 9.72 -5.80
CA LEU A 182 -1.64 8.78 -6.83
C LEU A 182 -1.26 7.32 -6.57
N ASN A 183 -0.24 7.09 -5.75
CA ASN A 183 0.08 5.75 -5.27
C ASN A 183 -0.79 5.40 -4.06
N ARG A 184 -0.91 6.33 -3.11
CA ARG A 184 -1.73 6.24 -1.91
C ARG A 184 -1.98 7.65 -1.36
N LEU A 185 -3.25 8.06 -1.29
CA LEU A 185 -3.64 9.41 -0.86
C LEU A 185 -3.12 9.78 0.54
N ASP A 186 -3.09 8.83 1.48
CA ASP A 186 -2.64 9.04 2.87
C ASP A 186 -1.15 9.37 3.00
N THR A 187 -0.32 9.03 2.01
CA THR A 187 1.12 9.36 2.01
C THR A 187 1.38 10.87 1.95
N ALA A 188 0.39 11.65 1.50
CA ALA A 188 0.40 13.11 1.55
C ALA A 188 0.74 13.64 2.96
N LEU A 189 0.35 12.92 4.02
CA LEU A 189 0.60 13.31 5.40
C LEU A 189 2.11 13.32 5.76
N PHE A 190 2.91 12.43 5.18
CA PHE A 190 4.37 12.46 5.35
C PHE A 190 5.00 13.69 4.70
N PHE A 191 4.45 14.12 3.56
CA PHE A 191 5.06 15.13 2.69
C PHE A 191 4.63 16.56 3.04
N LEU A 192 3.41 16.72 3.55
CA LEU A 192 2.73 18.01 3.70
C LEU A 192 3.55 19.02 4.52
N PRO A 193 4.11 18.70 5.71
CA PRO A 193 4.86 19.70 6.49
C PRO A 193 6.09 20.21 5.75
N ALA A 194 6.83 19.31 5.09
CA ALA A 194 8.01 19.65 4.30
C ALA A 194 7.67 20.51 3.08
N LEU A 195 6.55 20.22 2.40
CA LEU A 195 6.08 20.99 1.25
C LEU A 195 5.62 22.40 1.67
N VAL A 196 4.84 22.51 2.75
CA VAL A 196 4.40 23.80 3.31
C VAL A 196 5.59 24.65 3.70
N TYR A 197 6.58 24.06 4.36
CA TYR A 197 7.83 24.75 4.70
C TYR A 197 8.56 25.24 3.43
N GLN A 198 8.72 24.39 2.41
CA GLN A 198 9.37 24.79 1.17
C GLN A 198 8.61 25.89 0.43
N PHE A 199 7.27 25.84 0.43
CA PHE A 199 6.44 26.91 -0.15
C PHE A 199 6.63 28.23 0.61
N TRP A 200 6.67 28.17 1.94
CA TRP A 200 6.91 29.33 2.80
C TRP A 200 8.28 29.98 2.57
N GLN A 201 9.31 29.19 2.25
CA GLN A 201 10.62 29.70 1.84
C GLN A 201 10.56 30.45 0.49
N CYS A 202 9.61 30.09 -0.37
CA CYS A 202 9.37 30.74 -1.67
C CYS A 202 8.39 31.93 -1.59
N ARG A 203 7.95 32.37 -0.40
CA ARG A 203 6.89 33.39 -0.23
C ARG A 203 7.16 34.73 -0.93
N ALA A 204 8.44 35.10 -1.09
CA ALA A 204 8.83 36.29 -1.84
C ALA A 204 8.57 36.18 -3.36
N GLN A 205 8.43 34.96 -3.88
CA GLN A 205 8.20 34.65 -5.30
C GLN A 205 6.88 33.89 -5.47
N LEU A 206 5.78 34.46 -4.97
CA LEU A 206 4.49 33.78 -4.85
C LEU A 206 3.95 33.26 -6.20
N ARG A 207 4.01 34.06 -7.27
CA ARG A 207 3.53 33.64 -8.61
C ARG A 207 4.31 32.42 -9.15
N PRO A 208 5.65 32.44 -9.23
CA PRO A 208 6.43 31.24 -9.56
C PRO A 208 6.17 30.06 -8.62
N ALA A 209 5.99 30.30 -7.33
CA ALA A 209 5.75 29.25 -6.34
C ALA A 209 4.42 28.53 -6.59
N ILE A 210 3.33 29.28 -6.79
CA ILE A 210 2.00 28.74 -7.12
C ILE A 210 2.08 27.97 -8.45
N LYS A 211 2.73 28.53 -9.47
CA LYS A 211 2.91 27.84 -10.75
C LYS A 211 3.64 26.50 -10.56
N ALA A 212 4.73 26.49 -9.79
CA ALA A 212 5.49 25.28 -9.50
C ALA A 212 4.67 24.21 -8.77
N VAL A 213 3.83 24.60 -7.81
CA VAL A 213 2.90 23.70 -7.12
C VAL A 213 1.88 23.15 -8.12
N LEU A 214 1.15 24.01 -8.83
CA LEU A 214 0.12 23.58 -9.80
C LEU A 214 0.70 22.66 -10.88
N THR A 215 1.88 22.98 -11.42
CA THR A 215 2.52 22.11 -12.42
C THR A 215 3.02 20.80 -11.82
N GLY A 216 3.48 20.81 -10.57
CA GLY A 216 3.87 19.57 -9.87
C GLY A 216 2.68 18.66 -9.58
N PHE A 217 1.53 19.24 -9.22
CA PHE A 217 0.28 18.52 -8.94
C PHE A 217 -0.51 18.10 -10.18
N LEU A 218 -0.05 18.48 -11.39
CA LEU A 218 -0.75 18.18 -12.63
C LEU A 218 -1.11 16.68 -12.81
N PRO A 219 -0.23 15.70 -12.50
CA PRO A 219 -0.59 14.28 -12.62
C PRO A 219 -1.81 13.89 -11.76
N LEU A 220 -1.86 14.36 -10.52
CA LEU A 220 -2.98 14.08 -9.61
C LEU A 220 -4.26 14.74 -10.11
N ILE A 221 -4.19 16.03 -10.49
CA ILE A 221 -5.33 16.77 -11.03
C ILE A 221 -5.91 16.10 -12.27
N LEU A 222 -5.05 15.66 -13.20
CA LEU A 222 -5.49 14.99 -14.42
C LEU A 222 -6.16 13.64 -14.12
N TRP A 223 -5.64 12.88 -13.15
CA TRP A 223 -6.28 11.63 -12.73
C TRP A 223 -7.64 11.88 -12.10
N GLU A 224 -7.77 12.85 -11.19
CA GLU A 224 -9.06 13.17 -10.53
C GLU A 224 -10.11 13.64 -11.55
N ILE A 225 -9.71 14.45 -12.54
CA ILE A 225 -10.58 14.83 -13.66
C ILE A 225 -10.99 13.59 -14.46
N PHE A 226 -10.04 12.72 -14.79
CA PHE A 226 -10.32 11.47 -15.50
C PHE A 226 -11.25 10.56 -14.68
N ALA A 227 -11.00 10.36 -13.40
CA ALA A 227 -11.77 9.48 -12.53
C ALA A 227 -13.21 9.98 -12.39
N THR A 228 -13.37 11.28 -12.13
CA THR A 228 -14.69 11.93 -12.07
C THR A 228 -15.44 11.79 -13.38
N PHE A 229 -14.77 11.97 -14.53
CA PHE A 229 -15.41 11.81 -15.83
C PHE A 229 -15.74 10.34 -16.15
N TYR A 230 -14.80 9.41 -15.92
CA TYR A 230 -14.91 8.02 -16.34
C TYR A 230 -15.76 7.19 -15.38
N TYR A 231 -15.46 7.22 -14.08
CA TYR A 231 -16.20 6.48 -13.04
C TYR A 231 -17.41 7.24 -12.51
N GLY A 232 -17.42 8.57 -12.64
CA GLY A 232 -18.48 9.42 -12.09
C GLY A 232 -18.21 9.93 -10.67
N PHE A 233 -17.10 9.52 -10.07
CA PHE A 233 -16.69 9.90 -8.72
C PHE A 233 -15.20 10.22 -8.70
N PRO A 234 -14.75 11.24 -7.94
CA PRO A 234 -13.33 11.58 -7.82
C PRO A 234 -12.58 10.51 -7.03
N PHE A 235 -13.17 10.05 -5.93
CA PHE A 235 -12.57 9.05 -5.06
C PHE A 235 -12.92 7.62 -5.47
N PRO A 236 -12.02 6.64 -5.22
CA PRO A 236 -12.30 5.23 -5.47
C PRO A 236 -13.47 4.74 -4.62
N ASN A 237 -14.17 3.71 -5.10
CA ASN A 237 -15.32 3.11 -4.43
C ASN A 237 -14.99 2.65 -2.99
N THR A 238 -13.76 2.20 -2.78
CA THR A 238 -13.23 1.78 -1.47
C THR A 238 -13.13 2.93 -0.45
N PHE A 239 -13.07 4.19 -0.89
CA PHE A 239 -13.19 5.33 0.01
C PHE A 239 -14.60 5.37 0.62
N TYR A 240 -15.65 5.26 -0.19
CA TYR A 240 -17.02 5.26 0.29
C TYR A 240 -17.30 4.04 1.19
N THR A 241 -16.76 2.87 0.85
CA THR A 241 -16.96 1.67 1.69
C THR A 241 -16.24 1.71 3.03
N LYS A 242 -15.07 2.35 3.12
CA LYS A 242 -14.22 2.35 4.33
C LYS A 242 -14.34 3.62 5.17
N ALA A 243 -14.66 4.77 4.59
CA ALA A 243 -14.79 6.02 5.31
C ALA A 243 -16.22 6.26 5.83
N GLN A 244 -17.25 5.82 5.09
CA GLN A 244 -18.65 6.01 5.44
C GLN A 244 -19.25 4.74 6.06
N THR A 245 -18.63 4.29 7.15
CA THR A 245 -19.05 3.04 7.82
C THR A 245 -20.26 3.24 8.72
N GLY A 246 -20.48 4.45 9.24
CA GLY A 246 -21.49 4.71 10.27
C GLY A 246 -21.16 4.07 11.63
N LEU A 247 -19.93 3.54 11.79
CA LEU A 247 -19.46 2.97 13.05
C LEU A 247 -19.09 4.06 14.06
N ASP A 248 -19.19 3.71 15.33
CA ASP A 248 -18.84 4.59 16.44
C ASP A 248 -17.34 4.96 16.42
N THR A 249 -17.04 6.22 16.74
CA THR A 249 -15.65 6.73 16.71
C THR A 249 -14.78 6.08 17.78
N PHE A 250 -15.34 5.76 18.95
CA PHE A 250 -14.60 5.07 20.00
C PHE A 250 -14.27 3.63 19.60
N TYR A 251 -15.17 2.95 18.87
CA TYR A 251 -14.87 1.65 18.26
C TYR A 251 -13.66 1.73 17.31
N LEU A 252 -13.64 2.71 16.39
CA LEU A 252 -12.51 2.89 15.46
C LEU A 252 -11.21 3.21 16.19
N LEU A 253 -11.22 4.10 17.19
CA LEU A 253 -10.02 4.41 17.97
C LEU A 253 -9.50 3.20 18.76
N LYS A 254 -10.39 2.39 19.35
CA LYS A 254 -10.02 1.14 20.03
C LYS A 254 -9.34 0.17 19.07
N GLN A 255 -9.88 0.06 17.87
CA GLN A 255 -9.35 -0.78 16.82
C GLN A 255 -8.01 -0.28 16.27
N GLY A 256 -7.85 1.03 16.12
CA GLY A 256 -6.57 1.64 15.78
C GLY A 256 -5.52 1.38 16.87
N ALA A 257 -5.88 1.51 18.15
CA ALA A 257 -4.99 1.17 19.25
C ALA A 257 -4.59 -0.32 19.22
N ALA A 258 -5.55 -1.21 18.95
CA ALA A 258 -5.28 -2.64 18.74
C ALA A 258 -4.30 -2.87 17.59
N TYR A 259 -4.37 -2.10 16.50
CA TYR A 259 -3.42 -2.18 15.38
C TYR A 259 -1.99 -1.79 15.79
N PHE A 260 -1.81 -0.73 16.57
CA PHE A 260 -0.50 -0.38 17.15
C PHE A 260 0.02 -1.47 18.08
N THR A 261 -0.83 -1.98 18.97
CA THR A 261 -0.49 -3.06 19.90
C THR A 261 -0.10 -4.34 19.15
N ASN A 262 -0.83 -4.70 18.09
CA ASN A 262 -0.50 -5.79 17.18
C ASN A 262 0.92 -5.59 16.60
N SER A 263 1.24 -4.43 16.04
CA SER A 263 2.59 -4.20 15.53
C SER A 263 3.66 -4.28 16.63
N ILE A 264 3.42 -3.78 17.84
CA ILE A 264 4.41 -3.89 18.94
C ILE A 264 4.66 -5.35 19.34
N HIS A 265 3.60 -6.17 19.42
CA HIS A 265 3.71 -7.57 19.82
C HIS A 265 4.37 -8.44 18.74
N TRP A 266 3.98 -8.26 17.49
CA TRP A 266 4.41 -9.13 16.38
C TRP A 266 5.70 -8.64 15.71
N ASP A 267 5.94 -7.32 15.71
CA ASP A 267 7.09 -6.66 15.10
C ASP A 267 7.49 -5.39 15.87
N THR A 268 8.01 -5.58 17.09
CA THR A 268 8.48 -4.47 17.93
C THR A 268 9.52 -3.60 17.22
N PHE A 269 10.25 -4.19 16.27
CA PHE A 269 11.33 -3.53 15.54
C PHE A 269 10.83 -2.35 14.70
N THR A 270 9.70 -2.51 14.00
CA THR A 270 9.10 -1.50 13.12
C THR A 270 8.75 -0.21 13.85
N LEU A 271 7.91 -0.28 14.89
CA LEU A 271 7.53 0.90 15.67
C LEU A 271 8.65 1.39 16.59
N GLY A 272 9.52 0.49 17.05
CA GLY A 272 10.72 0.85 17.81
C GLY A 272 11.66 1.77 17.03
N ALA A 273 11.92 1.50 15.75
CA ALA A 273 12.72 2.38 14.91
C ALA A 273 12.04 3.75 14.68
N GLY A 274 10.72 3.76 14.51
CA GLY A 274 9.91 4.99 14.46
C GLY A 274 10.09 5.85 15.71
N LEU A 275 9.93 5.24 16.90
CA LEU A 275 10.07 5.91 18.19
C LEU A 275 11.50 6.42 18.43
N LEU A 276 12.52 5.60 18.18
CA LEU A 276 13.92 6.02 18.31
C LEU A 276 14.24 7.16 17.33
N GLY A 277 13.66 7.13 16.13
CA GLY A 277 13.71 8.24 15.17
C GLY A 277 13.16 9.53 15.77
N LEU A 278 11.97 9.50 16.38
CA LEU A 278 11.39 10.67 17.05
C LEU A 278 12.25 11.18 18.21
N ILE A 279 12.77 10.27 19.05
CA ILE A 279 13.66 10.63 20.17
C ILE A 279 14.90 11.35 19.63
N SER A 280 15.49 10.86 18.54
CA SER A 280 16.67 11.49 17.93
C SER A 280 16.42 12.91 17.40
N VAL A 281 15.18 13.27 17.08
CA VAL A 281 14.79 14.65 16.73
C VAL A 281 14.69 15.53 17.97
N GLY A 282 14.20 15.00 19.09
CA GLY A 282 14.18 15.68 20.38
C GLY A 282 15.59 16.02 20.88
N LEU A 283 16.55 15.12 20.64
CA LEU A 283 17.96 15.29 20.99
C LEU A 283 18.70 16.26 20.06
N GLN A 284 18.34 16.32 18.78
CA GLN A 284 18.91 17.23 17.80
C GLN A 284 17.80 17.92 16.99
N ARG A 285 17.45 19.13 17.44
CA ARG A 285 16.32 19.94 16.98
C ARG A 285 16.57 20.64 15.64
N ASP A 286 16.92 19.88 14.61
CA ASP A 286 17.03 20.38 13.25
C ASP A 286 15.63 20.61 12.64
N ALA A 287 15.43 21.76 11.98
CA ALA A 287 14.13 22.15 11.44
C ALA A 287 13.59 21.17 10.39
N LYS A 288 14.45 20.64 9.49
CA LYS A 288 14.02 19.68 8.47
C LYS A 288 13.65 18.34 9.11
N ARG A 289 14.44 17.88 10.09
CA ARG A 289 14.15 16.64 10.85
C ARG A 289 12.84 16.75 11.63
N ILE A 290 12.56 17.91 12.24
CA ILE A 290 11.27 18.18 12.90
C ILE A 290 10.11 18.06 11.92
N LEU A 291 10.22 18.62 10.72
CA LEU A 291 9.14 18.55 9.71
C LEU A 291 8.87 17.11 9.24
N ILE A 292 9.92 16.30 9.07
CA ILE A 292 9.78 14.87 8.78
C ILE A 292 9.07 14.15 9.93
N ALA A 293 9.48 14.42 11.17
CA ALA A 293 8.85 13.84 12.36
C ALA A 293 7.36 14.23 12.49
N VAL A 294 7.01 15.49 12.23
CA VAL A 294 5.62 15.96 12.23
C VAL A 294 4.80 15.22 11.17
N GLY A 295 5.32 15.02 9.96
CA GLY A 295 4.63 14.26 8.93
C GLY A 295 4.40 12.80 9.33
N MET A 296 5.40 12.17 9.95
CA MET A 296 5.28 10.82 10.50
C MET A 296 4.23 10.73 11.62
N ILE A 297 4.16 11.74 12.50
CA ILE A 297 3.15 11.81 13.57
C ILE A 297 1.75 12.01 12.99
N PHE A 298 1.57 12.90 12.00
CA PHE A 298 0.28 13.06 11.31
C PHE A 298 -0.19 11.75 10.69
N TYR A 299 0.71 11.02 10.04
CA TYR A 299 0.38 9.70 9.49
C TYR A 299 -0.01 8.71 10.60
N ALA A 300 0.74 8.64 11.70
CA ALA A 300 0.42 7.77 12.83
C ALA A 300 -0.94 8.10 13.47
N CYS A 301 -1.25 9.38 13.66
CA CYS A 301 -2.55 9.84 14.16
C CYS A 301 -3.68 9.48 13.18
N TYR A 302 -3.45 9.59 11.87
CA TYR A 302 -4.40 9.17 10.86
C TYR A 302 -4.68 7.67 10.93
N VAL A 303 -3.65 6.83 11.03
CA VAL A 303 -3.78 5.37 11.18
C VAL A 303 -4.62 5.02 12.42
N LEU A 304 -4.38 5.70 13.54
CA LEU A 304 -5.19 5.54 14.75
C LEU A 304 -6.65 5.95 14.53
N TRP A 305 -6.88 7.08 13.86
CA TRP A 305 -8.21 7.66 13.62
C TRP A 305 -9.09 6.79 12.72
N ILE A 306 -8.53 6.19 11.68
CA ILE A 306 -9.28 5.32 10.75
C ILE A 306 -9.50 3.89 11.27
N GLY A 307 -8.93 3.54 12.42
CA GLY A 307 -9.02 2.21 13.01
C GLY A 307 -7.99 1.20 12.50
N GLY A 308 -6.89 1.66 11.91
CA GLY A 308 -5.82 0.79 11.40
C GLY A 308 -6.17 0.09 10.09
N ASP A 309 -5.63 -1.10 9.90
CA ASP A 309 -5.91 -1.99 8.76
C ASP A 309 -6.11 -3.42 9.26
N PHE A 310 -6.72 -4.28 8.44
CA PHE A 310 -6.74 -5.71 8.71
C PHE A 310 -5.39 -6.37 8.43
N MET A 311 -4.55 -5.74 7.61
CA MET A 311 -3.23 -6.24 7.23
C MET A 311 -2.17 -5.80 8.25
N SER A 312 -1.69 -6.71 9.09
CA SER A 312 -0.69 -6.43 10.13
C SER A 312 0.56 -5.74 9.56
N GLY A 313 0.97 -4.61 10.14
CA GLY A 313 2.20 -3.91 9.77
C GLY A 313 2.15 -3.06 8.48
N ARG A 314 1.16 -3.25 7.58
CA ARG A 314 1.10 -2.56 6.27
C ARG A 314 1.34 -1.06 6.34
N PHE A 315 0.57 -0.36 7.18
CA PHE A 315 0.66 1.10 7.30
C PHE A 315 1.92 1.55 8.08
N PHE A 316 2.49 0.69 8.92
CA PHE A 316 3.69 1.03 9.68
C PHE A 316 4.98 0.93 8.88
N SER A 317 4.98 0.31 7.70
CA SER A 317 6.15 0.22 6.83
C SER A 317 6.72 1.60 6.44
N GLY A 318 5.87 2.60 6.20
CA GLY A 318 6.29 3.99 5.93
C GLY A 318 6.80 4.73 7.18
N ILE A 319 6.21 4.46 8.35
CA ILE A 319 6.66 5.00 9.64
C ILE A 319 8.05 4.46 9.97
N PHE A 320 8.27 3.15 9.82
CA PHE A 320 9.56 2.52 10.01
C PHE A 320 10.64 3.16 9.13
N LEU A 321 10.39 3.26 7.82
CA LEU A 321 11.34 3.83 6.88
C LEU A 321 11.69 5.28 7.22
N THR A 322 10.67 6.08 7.56
CA THR A 322 10.83 7.49 7.97
C THR A 322 11.61 7.61 9.28
N GLY A 323 11.31 6.77 10.27
CA GLY A 323 12.06 6.68 11.53
C GLY A 323 13.53 6.34 11.31
N LEU A 324 13.81 5.39 10.40
CA LEU A 324 15.18 5.01 10.06
C LEU A 324 15.93 6.14 9.34
N VAL A 325 15.28 6.95 8.49
CA VAL A 325 15.89 8.18 7.94
C VAL A 325 16.26 9.14 9.07
N LEU A 326 15.35 9.38 10.03
CA LEU A 326 15.62 10.27 11.16
C LEU A 326 16.81 9.78 12.01
N LEU A 327 16.90 8.46 12.23
CA LEU A 327 18.01 7.84 12.96
C LEU A 327 19.34 7.95 12.23
N LEU A 328 19.38 7.65 10.93
CA LEU A 328 20.63 7.65 10.16
C LEU A 328 21.14 9.07 9.86
N THR A 329 20.26 10.07 9.94
CA THR A 329 20.62 11.50 9.80
C THR A 329 20.93 12.17 11.15
N TYR A 330 20.80 11.45 12.27
CA TYR A 330 21.19 11.93 13.59
C TYR A 330 22.72 11.93 13.73
N ASP A 331 23.28 13.03 14.22
CA ASP A 331 24.67 13.06 14.66
C ASP A 331 24.72 12.91 16.20
N PRO A 332 25.16 11.75 16.73
CA PRO A 332 25.22 11.53 18.17
C PRO A 332 26.38 12.24 18.85
N SER A 333 27.38 12.74 18.11
CA SER A 333 28.63 13.27 18.67
C SER A 333 28.44 14.48 19.59
N PRO A 334 27.52 15.45 19.34
CA PRO A 334 27.32 16.58 20.24
C PRO A 334 26.64 16.18 21.56
N THR A 335 25.82 15.12 21.53
CA THR A 335 25.01 14.70 22.68
C THR A 335 25.76 13.71 23.58
N PHE A 336 26.47 12.76 22.98
CA PHE A 336 27.07 11.62 23.69
C PHE A 336 28.60 11.59 23.59
N GLY A 337 29.22 12.52 22.85
CA GLY A 337 30.64 12.49 22.56
C GLY A 337 31.05 11.32 21.67
N LEU A 338 32.32 10.93 21.72
CA LEU A 338 32.82 9.76 21.02
C LEU A 338 32.31 8.48 21.69
N ILE A 339 31.39 7.79 21.01
CA ILE A 339 30.88 6.49 21.48
C ILE A 339 31.96 5.43 21.26
N PRO A 340 32.46 4.77 22.33
CA PRO A 340 33.44 3.71 22.19
C PRO A 340 32.92 2.54 21.33
N SER A 341 33.81 1.91 20.55
CA SER A 341 33.42 0.90 19.55
C SER A 341 32.71 -0.33 20.15
N ASN A 342 32.96 -0.68 21.40
CA ASN A 342 32.26 -1.76 22.12
C ASN A 342 30.76 -1.50 22.28
N TYR A 343 30.32 -0.25 22.53
CA TYR A 343 28.89 0.08 22.60
C TYR A 343 28.20 -0.03 21.24
N TYR A 344 28.94 0.23 20.15
CA TYR A 344 28.44 -0.03 18.80
C TYR A 344 28.19 -1.52 18.57
N TYR A 345 29.12 -2.40 18.95
CA TYR A 345 28.92 -3.85 18.83
C TYR A 345 27.79 -4.36 19.73
N LEU A 346 27.67 -3.83 20.95
CA LEU A 346 26.54 -4.14 21.83
C LEU A 346 25.21 -3.71 21.19
N GLY A 347 25.16 -2.51 20.60
CA GLY A 347 24.00 -2.03 19.85
C GLY A 347 23.64 -2.93 18.67
N LEU A 348 24.62 -3.41 17.90
CA LEU A 348 24.38 -4.38 16.82
C LEU A 348 23.82 -5.70 17.35
N VAL A 349 24.37 -6.24 18.44
CA VAL A 349 23.86 -7.47 19.06
C VAL A 349 22.43 -7.28 19.54
N LEU A 350 22.11 -6.17 20.19
CA LEU A 350 20.74 -5.86 20.61
C LEU A 350 19.79 -5.70 19.43
N LEU A 351 20.20 -5.02 18.35
CA LEU A 351 19.41 -4.90 17.13
C LEU A 351 19.15 -6.27 16.47
N LEU A 352 20.15 -7.15 16.45
CA LEU A 352 19.99 -8.51 15.93
C LEU A 352 19.05 -9.33 16.82
N ILE A 353 19.18 -9.26 18.15
CA ILE A 353 18.29 -9.95 19.07
C ILE A 353 16.85 -9.46 18.88
N LEU A 354 16.64 -8.15 18.81
CA LEU A 354 15.31 -7.57 18.59
C LEU A 354 14.72 -7.94 17.22
N GLY A 355 15.55 -7.92 16.17
CA GLY A 355 15.13 -8.32 14.83
C GLY A 355 14.82 -9.82 14.72
N LEU A 356 15.46 -10.66 15.53
CA LEU A 356 15.21 -12.11 15.60
C LEU A 356 14.13 -12.49 16.63
N SER A 357 13.76 -11.60 17.54
CA SER A 357 12.74 -11.84 18.57
C SER A 357 11.31 -11.59 18.08
N ALA A 358 11.15 -10.98 16.90
CA ALA A 358 9.84 -10.93 16.23
C ALA A 358 9.29 -12.36 16.12
N GLU A 359 7.97 -12.54 16.25
CA GLU A 359 7.38 -13.87 16.31
C GLU A 359 7.84 -14.73 15.12
N ARG A 360 7.96 -14.11 13.93
CA ARG A 360 8.52 -14.75 12.72
C ARG A 360 9.38 -13.74 11.95
N PRO A 361 10.69 -13.66 12.22
CA PRO A 361 11.54 -12.69 11.55
C PRO A 361 11.65 -13.04 10.06
N PRO A 362 11.75 -12.07 9.14
CA PRO A 362 11.81 -12.33 7.69
C PRO A 362 12.89 -13.35 7.29
N ILE A 363 13.99 -13.41 8.06
CA ILE A 363 15.10 -14.34 7.82
C ILE A 363 14.76 -15.80 8.16
N LEU A 364 13.80 -16.08 9.03
CA LEU A 364 13.48 -17.45 9.48
C LEU A 364 12.18 -18.00 8.90
N MET A 365 11.50 -17.24 8.02
CA MET A 365 10.19 -17.64 7.50
C MET A 365 10.24 -18.98 6.73
N ARG A 366 9.24 -19.84 6.94
CA ARG A 366 9.06 -21.14 6.26
C ARG A 366 7.64 -21.27 5.72
N GLY A 367 7.48 -22.05 4.64
CA GLY A 367 6.21 -22.18 3.91
C GLY A 367 5.15 -23.04 4.59
N ASP A 368 5.49 -23.75 5.66
CA ASP A 368 4.67 -24.75 6.35
C ASP A 368 4.21 -24.32 7.76
N GLN A 369 4.32 -23.03 8.09
CA GLN A 369 4.03 -22.56 9.45
C GLN A 369 2.55 -22.23 9.65
N PHE A 370 1.85 -23.14 10.32
CA PHE A 370 0.50 -22.95 10.82
C PHE A 370 0.48 -21.99 12.03
N GLY A 371 -0.49 -21.08 12.07
CA GLY A 371 -0.83 -20.24 13.23
C GLY A 371 -2.20 -19.60 13.01
N SER A 372 -2.82 -19.08 14.07
CA SER A 372 -4.03 -18.26 13.90
C SER A 372 -3.65 -17.06 13.06
N PRO A 373 -4.21 -16.94 11.85
CA PRO A 373 -3.79 -15.89 10.95
C PRO A 373 -4.34 -14.52 11.38
N ASP A 374 -5.48 -14.51 12.07
CA ASP A 374 -6.11 -13.35 12.69
C ASP A 374 -5.84 -13.27 14.21
N ASP A 375 -5.74 -12.06 14.76
CA ASP A 375 -5.86 -11.80 16.19
C ASP A 375 -7.32 -11.56 16.62
N GLN A 376 -7.54 -11.35 17.93
CA GLN A 376 -8.88 -11.12 18.50
C GLN A 376 -9.60 -9.86 17.95
N TYR A 377 -8.90 -9.00 17.22
CA TYR A 377 -9.42 -7.78 16.61
C TYR A 377 -9.56 -7.92 15.09
N GLY A 378 -9.34 -9.11 14.53
CA GLY A 378 -9.41 -9.36 13.08
C GLY A 378 -8.23 -8.77 12.31
N ILE A 379 -7.12 -8.44 12.97
CA ILE A 379 -5.89 -8.03 12.32
C ILE A 379 -5.10 -9.29 12.01
N ALA A 380 -4.73 -9.47 10.75
CA ALA A 380 -4.08 -10.66 10.27
C ALA A 380 -2.73 -10.42 9.66
N ASN A 381 -1.88 -11.43 9.77
CA ASN A 381 -0.73 -11.54 8.92
C ASN A 381 -1.13 -12.25 7.61
N GLU A 382 -1.55 -11.43 6.64
CA GLU A 382 -2.08 -11.90 5.35
C GLU A 382 -1.09 -12.79 4.59
N LYS A 383 0.21 -12.56 4.78
CA LYS A 383 1.25 -13.37 4.16
C LYS A 383 1.14 -14.84 4.56
N TYR A 384 0.66 -15.18 5.77
CA TYR A 384 0.47 -16.58 6.14
C TYR A 384 -0.57 -17.31 5.30
N TYR A 385 -1.66 -16.64 4.89
CA TYR A 385 -2.66 -17.30 4.05
C TYR A 385 -2.09 -17.60 2.66
N TYR A 386 -1.38 -16.65 2.08
CA TYR A 386 -1.05 -16.71 0.65
C TYR A 386 0.35 -17.21 0.34
N PHE A 387 1.33 -17.11 1.26
CA PHE A 387 2.73 -17.42 0.97
C PHE A 387 2.97 -18.87 0.56
N GLY A 388 2.23 -19.82 1.15
CA GLY A 388 2.33 -21.24 0.80
C GLY A 388 2.09 -21.49 -0.69
N ALA A 389 1.07 -20.85 -1.26
CA ALA A 389 0.71 -21.02 -2.67
C ALA A 389 1.37 -19.98 -3.61
N ASN A 390 1.45 -18.73 -3.19
CA ASN A 390 1.80 -17.57 -4.02
C ASN A 390 3.12 -16.91 -3.60
N GLY A 391 3.92 -17.57 -2.78
CA GLY A 391 5.31 -17.16 -2.57
C GLY A 391 6.13 -17.48 -3.82
N TRP A 392 7.01 -16.57 -4.27
CA TRP A 392 7.82 -16.77 -5.49
C TRP A 392 8.50 -18.14 -5.47
N THR A 393 9.22 -18.45 -4.38
CA THR A 393 10.01 -19.68 -4.28
C THR A 393 9.17 -20.95 -4.41
N ASN A 394 7.97 -20.95 -3.83
CA ASN A 394 7.03 -22.07 -3.90
C ASN A 394 6.41 -22.17 -5.29
N HIS A 395 5.93 -21.05 -5.83
CA HIS A 395 5.34 -21.01 -7.16
C HIS A 395 6.36 -21.40 -8.25
N PHE A 396 7.60 -20.92 -8.16
CA PHE A 396 8.67 -21.30 -9.07
C PHE A 396 8.99 -22.81 -9.02
N LYS A 397 8.94 -23.42 -7.84
CA LYS A 397 9.28 -24.84 -7.64
C LYS A 397 8.13 -25.79 -7.93
N TYR A 398 6.91 -25.41 -7.58
CA TYR A 398 5.74 -26.29 -7.56
C TYR A 398 4.61 -25.85 -8.49
N ASN A 399 4.74 -24.69 -9.15
CA ASN A 399 3.71 -24.08 -9.99
C ASN A 399 2.33 -24.01 -9.28
N THR A 400 2.36 -23.66 -7.99
CA THR A 400 1.18 -23.63 -7.13
C THR A 400 0.25 -22.48 -7.49
N LYS A 401 -1.05 -22.70 -7.27
CA LYS A 401 -2.11 -21.71 -7.44
C LYS A 401 -2.99 -21.74 -6.19
N PHE A 402 -3.30 -20.59 -5.63
CA PHE A 402 -4.17 -20.50 -4.45
C PHE A 402 -5.60 -20.98 -4.76
N ASN A 403 -6.26 -21.61 -3.77
CA ASN A 403 -7.55 -22.29 -3.94
C ASN A 403 -8.64 -21.39 -4.56
N LEU A 404 -8.76 -20.13 -4.12
CA LEU A 404 -9.73 -19.20 -4.71
C LEU A 404 -9.53 -18.96 -6.22
N GLY A 405 -8.30 -19.08 -6.70
CA GLY A 405 -8.03 -19.01 -8.13
C GLY A 405 -8.46 -20.27 -8.89
N VAL A 406 -8.44 -21.43 -8.24
CA VAL A 406 -8.95 -22.70 -8.79
C VAL A 406 -10.48 -22.64 -8.84
N GLU A 407 -11.11 -22.20 -7.76
CA GLU A 407 -12.56 -21.96 -7.69
C GLU A 407 -13.03 -20.97 -8.76
N GLY A 408 -12.26 -19.90 -9.00
CA GLY A 408 -12.53 -18.95 -10.09
C GLY A 408 -12.50 -19.62 -11.48
N ASP A 409 -11.52 -20.49 -11.76
CA ASP A 409 -11.47 -21.24 -13.03
C ASP A 409 -12.65 -22.21 -13.19
N GLU A 410 -13.06 -22.87 -12.10
CA GLU A 410 -14.21 -23.78 -12.09
C GLU A 410 -15.51 -23.02 -12.32
N ALA A 411 -15.72 -21.90 -11.62
CA ALA A 411 -16.85 -21.01 -11.82
C ALA A 411 -16.92 -20.47 -13.25
N ARG A 412 -15.77 -20.12 -13.86
CA ARG A 412 -15.69 -19.71 -15.26
C ARG A 412 -16.18 -20.81 -16.21
N LYS A 413 -15.79 -22.07 -15.96
CA LYS A 413 -16.24 -23.22 -16.76
C LYS A 413 -17.73 -23.50 -16.56
N ALA A 414 -18.25 -23.31 -15.35
CA ALA A 414 -19.67 -23.48 -15.05
C ALA A 414 -20.56 -22.43 -15.74
N GLY A 415 -20.03 -21.23 -15.98
CA GLY A 415 -20.74 -20.17 -16.71
C GLY A 415 -21.91 -19.55 -15.95
N ILE A 416 -22.01 -19.77 -14.63
CA ILE A 416 -23.09 -19.27 -13.79
C ILE A 416 -22.77 -17.83 -13.38
N SER A 417 -23.68 -16.91 -13.66
CA SER A 417 -23.57 -15.49 -13.31
C SER A 417 -24.94 -14.94 -12.89
N PRO A 418 -25.03 -14.09 -11.85
CA PRO A 418 -23.93 -13.58 -11.01
C PRO A 418 -23.48 -14.54 -9.90
N ILE A 419 -22.30 -14.28 -9.33
CA ILE A 419 -21.74 -15.00 -8.17
C ILE A 419 -21.46 -14.00 -7.05
N ASP A 420 -21.91 -14.32 -5.84
CA ASP A 420 -21.57 -13.58 -4.61
C ASP A 420 -20.22 -14.02 -4.08
N GLN A 421 -19.36 -13.07 -3.71
CA GLN A 421 -18.05 -13.37 -3.15
C GLN A 421 -17.61 -12.29 -2.15
N ASN A 422 -16.88 -12.67 -1.10
CA ASN A 422 -16.35 -11.77 -0.06
C ASN A 422 -14.83 -11.52 -0.19
N VAL A 423 -14.10 -12.46 -0.80
CA VAL A 423 -12.68 -12.34 -1.16
C VAL A 423 -12.57 -12.37 -2.68
N ILE A 424 -12.47 -11.19 -3.28
CA ILE A 424 -12.78 -10.99 -4.70
C ILE A 424 -11.54 -10.98 -5.60
N GLY A 425 -10.31 -10.86 -5.08
CA GLY A 425 -9.10 -10.68 -5.88
C GLY A 425 -8.78 -11.87 -6.77
N PHE A 426 -8.27 -12.97 -6.19
CA PHE A 426 -7.91 -14.20 -6.90
C PHE A 426 -9.11 -14.77 -7.66
N PHE A 427 -10.21 -14.99 -6.95
CA PHE A 427 -11.44 -15.52 -7.55
C PHE A 427 -11.87 -14.67 -8.74
N GLY A 428 -11.91 -13.35 -8.54
CA GLY A 428 -12.36 -12.43 -9.56
C GLY A 428 -11.44 -12.40 -10.78
N TYR A 429 -10.13 -12.36 -10.61
CA TYR A 429 -9.24 -12.42 -11.77
C TYR A 429 -9.45 -13.71 -12.58
N TYR A 430 -9.49 -14.87 -11.92
CA TYR A 430 -9.53 -16.16 -12.61
C TYR A 430 -10.90 -16.52 -13.19
N VAL A 431 -12.00 -16.02 -12.60
CA VAL A 431 -13.35 -16.25 -13.15
C VAL A 431 -13.55 -15.54 -14.50
N GLY A 432 -12.75 -14.51 -14.79
CA GLY A 432 -12.75 -13.80 -16.06
C GLY A 432 -13.88 -12.78 -16.24
N PRO A 433 -13.96 -12.14 -17.41
CA PRO A 433 -14.79 -10.95 -17.64
C PRO A 433 -16.28 -11.23 -17.80
N ASN A 434 -16.66 -12.48 -18.11
CA ASN A 434 -18.03 -12.85 -18.47
C ASN A 434 -18.94 -13.13 -17.26
N ILE A 435 -18.35 -13.28 -16.07
CA ILE A 435 -19.09 -13.53 -14.84
C ILE A 435 -19.13 -12.25 -14.03
N TYR A 436 -20.35 -11.85 -13.68
CA TYR A 436 -20.60 -10.73 -12.81
C TYR A 436 -20.40 -11.14 -11.35
N ILE A 437 -19.55 -10.39 -10.65
CA ILE A 437 -19.26 -10.64 -9.22
C ILE A 437 -20.01 -9.63 -8.38
N ILE A 438 -20.82 -10.13 -7.46
CA ILE A 438 -21.43 -9.34 -6.40
C ILE A 438 -20.48 -9.37 -5.20
N ASP A 439 -19.83 -8.23 -4.95
CA ASP A 439 -18.87 -8.09 -3.86
C ASP A 439 -19.59 -7.83 -2.52
N SER A 440 -19.45 -8.78 -1.60
CA SER A 440 -20.10 -8.74 -0.29
C SER A 440 -19.60 -7.62 0.63
N HIS A 441 -18.36 -7.17 0.45
CA HIS A 441 -17.76 -6.03 1.17
C HIS A 441 -17.92 -4.71 0.42
N ALA A 442 -18.55 -4.76 -0.76
CA ALA A 442 -18.84 -3.64 -1.63
C ALA A 442 -17.61 -2.83 -2.13
N LEU A 443 -16.38 -3.35 -2.03
CA LEU A 443 -15.17 -2.71 -2.56
C LEU A 443 -15.31 -2.39 -4.05
N ALA A 444 -15.94 -3.29 -4.83
CA ALA A 444 -16.24 -3.12 -6.24
C ALA A 444 -17.74 -2.99 -6.57
N ASP A 445 -18.62 -2.98 -5.57
CA ASP A 445 -20.07 -2.82 -5.76
C ASP A 445 -20.46 -1.33 -5.70
N PRO A 446 -21.00 -0.75 -6.79
CA PRO A 446 -21.28 0.69 -6.85
C PRO A 446 -22.48 1.14 -6.04
N LEU A 447 -23.48 0.27 -5.80
CA LEU A 447 -24.67 0.66 -5.06
C LEU A 447 -24.43 0.50 -3.57
N ARG A 448 -23.98 -0.69 -3.18
CA ARG A 448 -23.81 -1.06 -1.77
C ARG A 448 -22.73 -0.20 -1.12
N ALA A 449 -21.72 0.28 -1.84
CA ALA A 449 -20.71 1.18 -1.26
C ALA A 449 -21.28 2.45 -0.61
N HIS A 450 -22.49 2.87 -0.99
CA HIS A 450 -23.20 4.04 -0.45
C HIS A 450 -24.28 3.68 0.58
N LEU A 451 -24.39 2.42 0.98
CA LEU A 451 -25.32 1.94 2.01
C LEU A 451 -24.61 1.78 3.36
N PRO A 452 -25.32 1.88 4.49
CA PRO A 452 -24.72 1.64 5.80
C PRO A 452 -24.31 0.19 6.00
N VAL A 453 -23.37 -0.02 6.92
CA VAL A 453 -22.89 -1.35 7.31
C VAL A 453 -23.94 -2.05 8.17
N ILE A 454 -24.03 -3.39 8.07
CA ILE A 454 -24.98 -4.18 8.88
C ILE A 454 -24.58 -4.18 10.36
N GLY A 455 -23.27 -4.13 10.63
CA GLY A 455 -22.72 -4.09 11.97
C GLY A 455 -21.19 -4.08 11.98
N PRO A 456 -20.57 -4.12 13.16
CA PRO A 456 -19.12 -4.26 13.30
C PRO A 456 -18.65 -5.57 12.64
N SER A 457 -17.61 -5.47 11.83
CA SER A 457 -16.94 -6.59 11.19
C SER A 457 -15.42 -6.36 11.21
N ARG A 458 -14.67 -7.23 10.54
CA ARG A 458 -13.24 -7.08 10.34
C ARG A 458 -12.94 -5.73 9.68
N VAL A 459 -11.95 -4.99 10.21
CA VAL A 459 -11.58 -3.65 9.73
C VAL A 459 -11.33 -3.65 8.24
N GLY A 460 -11.93 -2.68 7.55
CA GLY A 460 -11.77 -2.56 6.10
C GLY A 460 -12.59 -3.57 5.28
N HIS A 461 -13.31 -4.49 5.93
CA HIS A 461 -14.19 -5.49 5.31
C HIS A 461 -15.59 -5.40 5.92
N TYR A 462 -16.28 -4.31 5.61
CA TYR A 462 -17.60 -4.03 6.16
C TYR A 462 -18.72 -4.57 5.28
N GLU A 463 -19.47 -5.53 5.84
CA GLU A 463 -20.63 -6.12 5.17
C GLU A 463 -21.82 -5.14 5.15
N ARG A 464 -22.55 -5.18 4.05
CA ARG A 464 -23.72 -4.34 3.79
C ARG A 464 -24.87 -5.18 3.32
N ALA A 465 -26.09 -4.83 3.72
CA ALA A 465 -27.26 -5.63 3.31
C ALA A 465 -27.39 -5.64 1.78
N MET A 466 -27.78 -6.78 1.24
CA MET A 466 -28.16 -6.87 -0.17
C MET A 466 -29.63 -6.42 -0.29
N PRO A 467 -29.92 -5.35 -1.04
CA PRO A 467 -31.30 -4.92 -1.23
C PRO A 467 -32.13 -5.98 -1.99
N LEU A 468 -33.40 -6.15 -1.63
CA LEU A 468 -34.30 -7.05 -2.34
C LEU A 468 -34.47 -6.57 -3.80
N GLY A 469 -34.36 -7.49 -4.75
CA GLY A 469 -34.43 -7.17 -6.18
C GLY A 469 -33.10 -6.78 -6.83
N TYR A 470 -32.04 -6.54 -6.05
CA TYR A 470 -30.74 -6.16 -6.61
C TYR A 470 -30.09 -7.30 -7.39
N ARG A 471 -30.11 -8.52 -6.82
CA ARG A 471 -29.58 -9.72 -7.49
C ARG A 471 -30.37 -10.05 -8.76
N GLU A 472 -31.68 -9.87 -8.72
CA GLU A 472 -32.60 -10.08 -9.85
C GLU A 472 -32.30 -9.08 -10.98
N THR A 473 -32.02 -7.82 -10.64
CA THR A 473 -31.57 -6.78 -11.59
C THR A 473 -30.30 -7.19 -12.31
N ILE A 474 -29.32 -7.74 -11.59
CA ILE A 474 -28.07 -8.21 -12.19
C ILE A 474 -28.31 -9.48 -13.03
N THR A 475 -29.12 -10.42 -12.51
CA THR A 475 -29.45 -11.68 -13.18
C THR A 475 -30.17 -11.46 -14.51
N ASN A 476 -31.06 -10.47 -14.58
CA ASN A 476 -31.74 -10.08 -15.82
C ASN A 476 -30.86 -9.21 -16.76
N ARG A 477 -29.56 -9.09 -16.46
CA ARG A 477 -28.57 -8.28 -17.20
C ARG A 477 -28.95 -6.81 -17.28
N PHE A 478 -29.50 -6.27 -16.20
CA PHE A 478 -29.90 -4.87 -16.08
C PHE A 478 -30.97 -4.45 -17.10
N ALA A 479 -31.72 -5.40 -17.65
CA ALA A 479 -32.83 -5.12 -18.56
C ALA A 479 -33.97 -4.38 -17.83
N LYS A 480 -34.13 -4.65 -16.54
CA LYS A 480 -35.10 -3.98 -15.66
C LYS A 480 -34.53 -3.89 -14.25
N ASN A 481 -34.64 -2.70 -13.65
CA ASN A 481 -34.37 -2.53 -12.23
C ASN A 481 -35.50 -3.20 -11.42
N GLU A 482 -35.17 -4.28 -10.73
CA GLU A 482 -36.08 -5.09 -9.91
C GLU A 482 -36.01 -4.74 -8.42
N ILE A 483 -35.19 -3.74 -8.02
CA ILE A 483 -35.14 -3.27 -6.63
C ILE A 483 -36.55 -2.92 -6.13
N VAL A 484 -36.90 -3.47 -4.96
CA VAL A 484 -38.25 -3.40 -4.40
C VAL A 484 -38.52 -2.03 -3.77
N ASN A 485 -37.62 -1.53 -2.92
CA ASN A 485 -37.79 -0.22 -2.31
C ASN A 485 -37.79 0.92 -3.36
N PRO A 486 -38.84 1.76 -3.44
CA PRO A 486 -38.96 2.76 -4.50
C PRO A 486 -37.91 3.87 -4.44
N TYR A 487 -37.43 4.23 -3.25
CA TYR A 487 -36.41 5.27 -3.07
C TYR A 487 -35.05 4.78 -3.52
N LEU A 488 -34.68 3.56 -3.12
CA LEU A 488 -33.43 2.95 -3.54
C LEU A 488 -33.44 2.59 -5.04
N LYS A 489 -34.59 2.17 -5.56
CA LYS A 489 -34.80 1.95 -6.99
C LYS A 489 -34.48 3.20 -7.80
N LEU A 490 -35.07 4.34 -7.43
CA LEU A 490 -34.83 5.63 -8.08
C LEU A 490 -33.36 6.09 -7.95
N TYR A 491 -32.75 5.91 -6.77
CA TYR A 491 -31.33 6.17 -6.56
C TYR A 491 -30.48 5.35 -7.54
N TYR A 492 -30.77 4.06 -7.66
CA TYR A 492 -30.02 3.16 -8.53
C TYR A 492 -30.25 3.45 -10.02
N ASP A 493 -31.46 3.81 -10.44
CA ASP A 493 -31.74 4.23 -11.82
C ASP A 493 -30.87 5.42 -12.24
N ASN A 494 -30.71 6.42 -11.36
CA ASN A 494 -29.83 7.57 -11.61
C ASN A 494 -28.35 7.15 -11.60
N LEU A 495 -27.96 6.24 -10.69
CA LEU A 495 -26.59 5.75 -10.61
C LEU A 495 -26.20 5.01 -11.91
N MET A 496 -27.10 4.21 -12.45
CA MET A 496 -26.90 3.44 -13.68
C MET A 496 -26.57 4.33 -14.89
N ILE A 497 -27.11 5.55 -14.97
CA ILE A 497 -26.73 6.54 -15.98
C ILE A 497 -25.24 6.88 -15.87
N VAL A 498 -24.74 7.03 -14.64
CA VAL A 498 -23.34 7.38 -14.35
C VAL A 498 -22.40 6.21 -14.66
N ILE A 499 -22.69 5.02 -14.14
CA ILE A 499 -21.76 3.89 -14.12
C ILE A 499 -21.85 2.99 -15.37
N ARG A 500 -23.00 2.96 -16.07
CA ARG A 500 -23.21 2.10 -17.26
C ARG A 500 -23.58 2.86 -18.54
N GLY A 501 -24.15 4.06 -18.44
CA GLY A 501 -24.51 4.87 -19.62
C GLY A 501 -23.31 5.25 -20.50
N ASP A 502 -23.52 5.72 -21.72
CA ASP A 502 -22.39 6.18 -22.55
C ASP A 502 -21.67 7.36 -21.90
N LEU A 503 -20.33 7.43 -22.04
CA LEU A 503 -19.52 8.48 -21.41
C LEU A 503 -19.99 9.90 -21.78
N PHE A 504 -20.50 10.07 -23.00
CA PHE A 504 -21.00 11.32 -23.56
C PHE A 504 -22.54 11.38 -23.64
N ALA A 505 -23.25 10.47 -22.98
CA ALA A 505 -24.71 10.48 -22.96
C ALA A 505 -25.23 11.83 -22.40
N PRO A 506 -26.26 12.44 -23.04
CA PRO A 506 -26.91 13.63 -22.49
C PRO A 506 -27.39 13.37 -21.06
N GLY A 507 -27.17 14.34 -20.17
CA GLY A 507 -27.57 14.23 -18.76
C GLY A 507 -26.59 13.50 -17.84
N ARG A 508 -25.63 12.71 -18.36
CA ARG A 508 -24.67 11.98 -17.51
C ARG A 508 -23.83 12.91 -16.62
N ILE A 509 -23.34 14.03 -17.17
CA ILE A 509 -22.58 15.03 -16.38
C ILE A 509 -23.45 15.64 -15.28
N ARG A 510 -24.75 15.86 -15.55
CA ARG A 510 -25.68 16.35 -14.54
C ARG A 510 -25.83 15.34 -13.40
N GLU A 511 -25.95 14.05 -13.73
CA GLU A 511 -26.03 13.00 -12.71
C GLU A 511 -24.74 12.90 -11.90
N ILE A 512 -23.56 12.99 -12.53
CA ILE A 512 -22.28 13.06 -11.82
C ILE A 512 -22.27 14.22 -10.82
N ILE A 513 -22.69 15.41 -11.25
CA ILE A 513 -22.77 16.58 -10.35
C ILE A 513 -23.77 16.32 -9.21
N ASN A 514 -24.95 15.77 -9.50
CA ASN A 514 -25.97 15.48 -8.49
C ASN A 514 -25.47 14.50 -7.41
N PHE A 515 -24.82 13.40 -7.82
CA PHE A 515 -24.24 12.44 -6.87
C PHE A 515 -23.15 13.07 -6.01
N ASN A 516 -22.22 13.83 -6.60
CA ASN A 516 -21.10 14.41 -5.86
C ASN A 516 -21.50 15.63 -5.00
N LEU A 517 -22.68 16.23 -5.23
CA LEU A 517 -23.25 17.29 -4.41
C LEU A 517 -24.29 16.78 -3.38
N GLY A 518 -24.51 15.47 -3.28
CA GLY A 518 -25.43 14.87 -2.30
C GLY A 518 -26.92 15.07 -2.62
N ALA A 519 -27.28 15.34 -3.88
CA ALA A 519 -28.67 15.59 -4.28
C ALA A 519 -29.59 14.37 -4.09
N TYR A 520 -29.01 13.17 -3.94
CA TYR A 520 -29.73 11.90 -3.75
C TYR A 520 -29.62 11.33 -2.33
N ASP A 521 -28.99 12.05 -1.40
CA ASP A 521 -28.82 11.60 0.00
C ASP A 521 -30.17 11.38 0.70
N ASP A 522 -31.17 12.20 0.38
CA ASP A 522 -32.54 12.05 0.89
C ASP A 522 -33.19 10.73 0.46
N LEU A 523 -32.84 10.18 -0.71
CA LEU A 523 -33.35 8.87 -1.16
C LEU A 523 -32.78 7.74 -0.31
N ILE A 524 -31.48 7.80 0.01
CA ILE A 524 -30.84 6.85 0.92
C ILE A 524 -31.45 6.96 2.31
N LYS A 525 -31.63 8.17 2.83
CA LYS A 525 -32.26 8.38 4.14
C LYS A 525 -33.66 7.77 4.22
N ARG A 526 -34.50 8.02 3.20
CA ARG A 526 -35.86 7.44 3.14
C ARG A 526 -35.86 5.93 2.98
N TYR A 527 -34.89 5.36 2.28
CA TYR A 527 -34.69 3.91 2.23
C TYR A 527 -34.41 3.34 3.64
N LEU A 528 -33.56 3.99 4.42
CA LEU A 528 -33.24 3.57 5.79
C LEU A 528 -34.42 3.72 6.76
N ASP A 529 -35.25 4.75 6.57
CA ASP A 529 -36.46 4.99 7.37
C ASP A 529 -37.62 4.05 6.99
N SER A 530 -37.54 3.37 5.83
CA SER A 530 -38.55 2.43 5.32
C SER A 530 -37.90 1.10 4.92
N PRO A 531 -37.33 0.36 5.89
CA PRO A 531 -36.60 -0.87 5.60
C PRO A 531 -37.52 -1.92 4.99
N GLU A 532 -36.96 -2.70 4.07
CA GLU A 532 -37.67 -3.79 3.44
C GLU A 532 -38.06 -4.86 4.48
N PRO A 533 -39.22 -5.56 4.31
CA PRO A 533 -39.58 -6.67 5.18
C PRO A 533 -38.45 -7.72 5.12
N ARG A 534 -37.92 -8.09 6.30
CA ARG A 534 -36.87 -9.10 6.41
C ARG A 534 -37.37 -10.50 6.10
#